data_AF-A0A1Q8QAS4-F1
#
_entry.id   AF-A0A1Q8QAS4-F1
#
_cell.length_a   1.000
_cell.length_b   1.000
_cell.length_c   1.000
_cell.angle_alpha   90.00
_cell.angle_beta   90.00
_cell.angle_gamma   90.00
#
_symmetry.space_group_name_H-M   'P 1'
#
loop_
_entity.id
_entity.type
_entity.pdbx_description
1 polymer ?
#
loop_
_entity_poly.entity_id
_entity_poly.type
_entity_poly.pdbx_seq_one_letter_code
_entity_poly.pdbx_strand_id
1 'polypeptide(L)'
;MALDFADAAVTQGLYDSALIINLAIQGSSVYNWARHGDLRPYLVRALDQLKEQGLGVNLVLYHQGEADCLVAMEGRSYGQALGNLFGDLRRMGIAAPIVVARVSRHKALDCPDTDPAACSRICPEIRQAQADIVDPDQGIFAGPDTDMAVPERFDGYHMTDAGRRRFAAMLLETVEGLPGRDSAAAGR
;
A
#
# COMPACT_ATOMS: atom_id res chain seq x y z
N MET A 1 4.70 5.23 9.46
CA MET A 1 4.03 5.62 8.22
C MET A 1 2.55 5.68 8.47
N ALA A 2 1.85 4.56 8.68
CA ALA A 2 0.41 4.58 8.88
C ALA A 2 -0.03 5.46 10.06
N LEU A 3 0.69 5.37 11.20
CA LEU A 3 0.48 6.26 12.35
C LEU A 3 0.79 7.73 12.02
N ASP A 4 1.97 8.02 11.45
CA ASP A 4 2.36 9.38 11.06
C ASP A 4 1.33 10.02 10.09
N PHE A 5 0.77 9.23 9.16
CA PHE A 5 -0.30 9.66 8.25
C PHE A 5 -1.60 9.92 9.01
N ALA A 6 -2.05 8.98 9.84
CA ALA A 6 -3.30 9.11 10.59
C ALA A 6 -3.27 10.30 11.55
N ASP A 7 -2.17 10.51 12.26
CA ASP A 7 -1.98 11.65 13.16
C ASP A 7 -2.07 12.96 12.38
N ALA A 8 -1.40 13.05 11.22
CA ALA A 8 -1.44 14.24 10.38
C ALA A 8 -2.85 14.47 9.81
N ALA A 9 -3.52 13.43 9.34
CA ALA A 9 -4.86 13.51 8.78
C ALA A 9 -5.90 13.95 9.82
N VAL A 10 -5.82 13.45 11.05
CA VAL A 10 -6.70 13.91 12.15
C VAL A 10 -6.35 15.35 12.54
N THR A 11 -5.07 15.68 12.68
CA THR A 11 -4.61 17.03 13.06
C THR A 11 -5.04 18.09 12.04
N GLN A 12 -5.07 17.75 10.75
CA GLN A 12 -5.49 18.66 9.67
C GLN A 12 -7.00 18.64 9.41
N GLY A 13 -7.78 17.93 10.21
CA GLY A 13 -9.24 17.87 10.09
C GLY A 13 -9.73 17.04 8.90
N LEU A 14 -8.85 16.24 8.28
CA LEU A 14 -9.20 15.33 7.20
C LEU A 14 -10.06 14.16 7.69
N TYR A 15 -9.93 13.82 8.97
CA TYR A 15 -10.78 12.86 9.69
C TYR A 15 -10.99 13.32 11.14
N ASP A 16 -12.14 12.97 11.72
CA ASP A 16 -12.43 13.27 13.14
C ASP A 16 -11.61 12.39 14.11
N SER A 17 -11.34 11.14 13.71
CA SER A 17 -10.56 10.16 14.45
C SER A 17 -10.04 9.07 13.50
N ALA A 18 -9.11 8.24 13.96
CA ALA A 18 -8.53 7.17 13.15
C ALA A 18 -8.53 5.83 13.90
N LEU A 19 -9.01 4.79 13.21
CA LEU A 19 -8.79 3.39 13.55
C LEU A 19 -7.92 2.76 12.45
N ILE A 20 -6.76 2.24 12.82
CA ILE A 20 -5.83 1.63 11.86
C ILE A 20 -5.86 0.11 12.03
N ILE A 21 -6.20 -0.59 10.95
CA ILE A 21 -6.10 -2.04 10.88
C ILE A 21 -4.84 -2.39 10.10
N ASN A 22 -3.78 -2.74 10.83
CA ASN A 22 -2.49 -3.08 10.21
C ASN A 22 -2.47 -4.56 9.78
N LEU A 23 -2.42 -4.78 8.47
CA LEU A 23 -2.26 -6.10 7.86
C LEU A 23 -0.91 -6.24 7.15
N ALA A 24 0.01 -5.28 7.23
CA ALA A 24 1.29 -5.38 6.55
C ALA A 24 2.17 -6.47 7.17
N ILE A 25 2.62 -7.42 6.35
CA ILE A 25 3.55 -8.48 6.75
C ILE A 25 4.82 -8.36 5.90
N GLN A 26 5.96 -8.16 6.57
CA GLN A 26 7.26 -8.05 5.92
C GLN A 26 7.58 -9.31 5.12
N GLY A 27 8.11 -9.12 3.90
CA GLY A 27 8.51 -10.23 3.02
C GLY A 27 7.35 -10.99 2.39
N SER A 28 6.10 -10.56 2.60
CA SER A 28 4.95 -11.16 1.91
C SER A 28 4.90 -10.75 0.44
N SER A 29 4.63 -11.72 -0.42
CA SER A 29 4.28 -11.58 -1.83
C SER A 29 2.79 -11.24 -1.96
N VAL A 30 2.41 -10.60 -3.07
CA VAL A 30 0.99 -10.46 -3.45
C VAL A 30 0.24 -11.80 -3.46
N TYR A 31 0.91 -12.92 -3.75
CA TYR A 31 0.30 -14.25 -3.72
C TYR A 31 -0.07 -14.74 -2.32
N ASN A 32 0.61 -14.27 -1.27
CA ASN A 32 0.23 -14.60 0.11
C ASN A 32 -1.15 -14.03 0.47
N TRP A 33 -1.59 -12.97 -0.21
CA TRP A 33 -2.87 -12.29 0.00
C TRP A 33 -3.99 -12.73 -0.97
N ALA A 34 -3.63 -13.44 -2.03
CA ALA A 34 -4.56 -13.92 -3.05
C ALA A 34 -5.55 -14.96 -2.50
N ARG A 35 -6.53 -15.39 -3.32
CA ARG A 35 -7.63 -16.31 -2.94
C ARG A 35 -7.22 -17.57 -2.18
N HIS A 36 -6.04 -18.11 -2.47
CA HIS A 36 -5.49 -19.32 -1.84
C HIS A 36 -4.19 -19.03 -1.05
N GLY A 37 -3.88 -17.76 -0.84
CA GLY A 37 -2.73 -17.33 -0.06
C GLY A 37 -2.93 -17.61 1.43
N ASP A 38 -1.83 -17.90 2.10
CA ASP A 38 -1.73 -18.19 3.53
C ASP A 38 -2.05 -16.99 4.44
N LEU A 39 -1.91 -15.75 3.94
CA LEU A 39 -2.26 -14.53 4.68
C LEU A 39 -3.71 -14.09 4.46
N ARG A 40 -4.41 -14.62 3.45
CA ARG A 40 -5.83 -14.30 3.19
C ARG A 40 -6.74 -14.48 4.42
N PRO A 41 -6.62 -15.54 5.24
CA PRO A 41 -7.48 -15.70 6.41
C PRO A 41 -7.37 -14.53 7.41
N TYR A 42 -6.23 -13.85 7.49
CA TYR A 42 -6.08 -12.67 8.34
C TYR A 42 -6.87 -11.48 7.80
N LEU A 43 -6.83 -11.27 6.48
CA LEU A 43 -7.64 -10.25 5.80
C LEU A 43 -9.14 -10.50 6.02
N VAL A 44 -9.62 -11.72 5.78
CA VAL A 44 -11.04 -12.07 5.95
C VAL A 44 -11.48 -11.84 7.40
N ARG A 45 -10.72 -12.36 8.38
CA ARG A 45 -11.06 -12.17 9.80
C ARG A 45 -11.11 -10.70 10.21
N ALA A 46 -10.18 -9.88 9.72
CA ALA A 46 -10.17 -8.46 10.03
C ALA A 46 -11.42 -7.75 9.49
N LEU A 47 -11.82 -8.07 8.25
CA LEU A 47 -13.02 -7.49 7.65
C LEU A 47 -14.31 -7.96 8.32
N ASP A 48 -14.39 -9.24 8.69
CA ASP A 48 -15.53 -9.80 9.42
C ASP A 48 -15.68 -9.11 10.79
N GLN A 49 -14.59 -8.92 11.53
CA GLN A 49 -14.60 -8.22 12.82
C GLN A 49 -15.04 -6.76 12.70
N LEU A 50 -14.55 -6.05 11.68
CA LEU A 50 -15.01 -4.67 11.41
C LEU A 50 -16.52 -4.65 11.14
N LYS A 51 -17.01 -5.59 10.32
CA LYS A 51 -18.43 -5.69 9.98
C LYS A 51 -19.30 -6.02 11.21
N GLU A 52 -18.86 -6.94 12.05
CA GLU A 52 -19.55 -7.29 13.31
C GLU A 52 -19.66 -6.08 14.26
N GLN A 53 -18.66 -5.19 14.22
CA GLN A 53 -18.66 -3.94 15.00
C GLN A 53 -19.37 -2.79 14.29
N GLY A 54 -19.96 -3.01 13.11
CA GLY A 54 -20.61 -1.96 12.32
C GLY A 54 -19.64 -0.91 11.77
N LEU A 55 -18.35 -1.22 11.67
CA LEU A 55 -17.30 -0.33 11.19
C LEU A 55 -17.07 -0.53 9.69
N GLY A 56 -17.27 0.53 8.92
CA GLY A 56 -16.94 0.56 7.49
C GLY A 56 -15.48 0.91 7.25
N VAL A 57 -14.84 0.25 6.28
CA VAL A 57 -13.54 0.69 5.75
C VAL A 57 -13.80 1.88 4.82
N ASN A 58 -13.06 2.98 5.02
CA ASN A 58 -13.19 4.21 4.22
C ASN A 58 -11.91 4.56 3.43
N LEU A 59 -10.81 3.83 3.64
CA LEU A 59 -9.55 3.99 2.91
C LEU A 59 -8.75 2.69 3.01
N VAL A 60 -8.17 2.25 1.89
CA VAL A 60 -7.18 1.17 1.85
C VAL A 60 -5.87 1.75 1.33
N LEU A 61 -4.79 1.54 2.09
CA LEU A 61 -3.44 1.89 1.67
C LEU A 61 -2.70 0.61 1.30
N TYR A 62 -2.31 0.48 0.03
CA TYR A 62 -1.54 -0.66 -0.45
C TYR A 62 -0.10 -0.24 -0.73
N HIS A 63 0.84 -0.88 -0.04
CA HIS A 63 2.28 -0.67 -0.19
C HIS A 63 2.95 -2.04 -0.07
N GLN A 64 3.24 -2.66 -1.22
CA GLN A 64 3.92 -3.94 -1.34
C GLN A 64 4.38 -4.11 -2.80
N GLY A 65 5.56 -4.71 -2.99
CA GLY A 65 6.06 -5.16 -4.30
C GLY A 65 7.52 -5.62 -4.26
N GLU A 66 8.23 -5.29 -3.19
CA GLU A 66 9.64 -5.62 -2.95
C GLU A 66 9.90 -7.12 -2.95
N ALA A 67 9.05 -7.91 -2.29
CA ALA A 67 9.20 -9.36 -2.19
C ALA A 67 8.98 -10.07 -3.54
N ASP A 68 8.03 -9.58 -4.35
CA ASP A 68 7.76 -10.11 -5.68
C ASP A 68 8.87 -9.74 -6.67
N CYS A 69 9.43 -8.54 -6.52
CA CYS A 69 10.60 -8.12 -7.27
C CYS A 69 11.86 -8.95 -6.91
N LEU A 70 12.06 -9.27 -5.63
CA LEU A 70 13.17 -10.10 -5.15
C LEU A 70 13.19 -11.50 -5.76
N VAL A 71 12.03 -12.11 -5.98
CA VAL A 71 11.89 -13.44 -6.60
C VAL A 71 11.73 -13.39 -8.12
N ALA A 72 11.97 -12.23 -8.73
CA ALA A 72 11.84 -12.00 -10.16
C ALA A 72 10.46 -12.39 -10.72
N MET A 73 9.39 -12.08 -10.00
CA MET A 73 8.04 -12.26 -10.51
C MET A 73 7.83 -11.40 -11.77
N GLU A 74 7.29 -12.00 -12.83
CA GLU A 74 6.92 -11.27 -14.05
C GLU A 74 5.86 -10.20 -13.74
N GLY A 75 6.01 -9.00 -14.31
CA GLY A 75 5.07 -7.89 -14.06
C GLY A 75 3.62 -8.23 -14.40
N ARG A 76 3.39 -9.03 -15.46
CA ARG A 76 2.05 -9.53 -15.83
C ARG A 76 1.42 -10.37 -14.72
N SER A 77 2.19 -11.30 -14.16
CA SER A 77 1.73 -12.18 -13.09
C SER A 77 1.41 -11.37 -11.82
N TYR A 78 2.27 -10.41 -11.48
CA TYR A 78 2.03 -9.48 -10.38
C TYR A 78 0.76 -8.65 -10.59
N GLY A 79 0.58 -8.04 -11.77
CA GLY A 79 -0.60 -7.24 -12.09
C GLY A 79 -1.91 -8.05 -12.04
N GLN A 80 -1.90 -9.29 -12.54
CA GLN A 80 -3.04 -10.20 -12.41
C GLN A 80 -3.35 -10.55 -10.95
N ALA A 81 -2.32 -10.83 -10.15
CA ALA A 81 -2.50 -11.11 -8.73
C ALA A 81 -3.06 -9.91 -7.97
N LEU A 82 -2.57 -8.71 -8.27
CA LEU A 82 -3.00 -7.45 -7.67
C LEU A 82 -4.46 -7.13 -8.04
N GLY A 83 -4.83 -7.27 -9.31
CA GLY A 83 -6.21 -7.10 -9.75
C GLY A 83 -7.17 -8.12 -9.12
N ASN A 84 -6.72 -9.36 -8.94
CA ASN A 84 -7.50 -10.38 -8.23
C ASN A 84 -7.69 -10.04 -6.75
N LEU A 85 -6.66 -9.53 -6.08
CA LEU A 85 -6.73 -9.08 -4.69
C LEU A 85 -7.72 -7.93 -4.53
N PHE A 86 -7.62 -6.89 -5.35
CA PHE A 86 -8.55 -5.75 -5.28
C PHE A 86 -9.98 -6.14 -5.67
N GLY A 87 -10.14 -6.98 -6.69
CA GLY A 87 -11.44 -7.56 -7.04
C GLY A 87 -12.04 -8.40 -5.91
N ASP A 88 -11.20 -9.10 -5.14
CA ASP A 88 -11.65 -9.81 -3.93
C ASP A 88 -12.06 -8.84 -2.82
N LEU A 89 -11.33 -7.74 -2.58
CA LEU A 89 -11.75 -6.70 -1.63
C LEU A 89 -13.11 -6.12 -2.02
N ARG A 90 -13.36 -5.86 -3.31
CA ARG A 90 -14.67 -5.42 -3.81
C ARG A 90 -15.76 -6.47 -3.53
N ARG A 91 -15.50 -7.74 -3.82
CA ARG A 91 -16.43 -8.85 -3.51
C ARG A 91 -16.71 -9.01 -2.01
N MET A 92 -15.76 -8.64 -1.16
CA MET A 92 -15.91 -8.61 0.31
C MET A 92 -16.65 -7.37 0.81
N GLY A 93 -17.10 -6.47 -0.08
CA GLY A 93 -17.88 -5.29 0.27
C GLY A 93 -17.07 -4.03 0.54
N ILE A 94 -15.77 -4.02 0.24
CA ILE A 94 -14.93 -2.83 0.39
C ILE A 94 -15.16 -1.89 -0.80
N ALA A 95 -15.97 -0.85 -0.60
CA ALA A 95 -16.17 0.22 -1.60
C ALA A 95 -15.19 1.40 -1.45
N ALA A 96 -14.34 1.39 -0.43
CA ALA A 96 -13.38 2.45 -0.15
C ALA A 96 -12.37 2.68 -1.28
N PRO A 97 -11.87 3.92 -1.44
CA PRO A 97 -10.68 4.20 -2.24
C PRO A 97 -9.51 3.29 -1.85
N ILE A 98 -8.85 2.72 -2.86
CA ILE A 98 -7.60 1.97 -2.70
C ILE A 98 -6.48 2.82 -3.27
N VAL A 99 -5.53 3.24 -2.44
CA VAL A 99 -4.34 3.99 -2.86
C VAL A 99 -3.18 3.04 -3.01
N VAL A 100 -2.64 2.92 -4.23
CA VAL A 100 -1.59 1.97 -4.61
C VAL A 100 -0.26 2.72 -4.67
N ALA A 101 0.57 2.59 -3.64
CA ALA A 101 1.91 3.15 -3.68
C ALA A 101 2.77 2.42 -4.72
N ARG A 102 3.66 3.16 -5.39
CA ARG A 102 4.62 2.59 -6.32
C ARG A 102 5.87 2.18 -5.56
N VAL A 103 6.09 0.87 -5.46
CA VAL A 103 7.16 0.28 -4.66
C VAL A 103 7.62 -1.06 -5.23
N SER A 104 8.92 -1.21 -5.39
CA SER A 104 9.55 -2.46 -5.87
C SER A 104 10.99 -2.61 -5.39
N ARG A 105 11.53 -1.61 -4.70
CA ARG A 105 12.93 -1.58 -4.30
C ARG A 105 13.26 -2.72 -3.35
N HIS A 106 14.30 -3.49 -3.65
CA HIS A 106 14.75 -4.62 -2.83
C HIS A 106 16.28 -4.71 -2.81
N LYS A 107 16.81 -5.43 -1.83
CA LYS A 107 18.23 -5.86 -1.80
C LYS A 107 18.37 -7.19 -2.52
N ALA A 108 19.27 -7.26 -3.50
CA ALA A 108 19.59 -8.51 -4.19
C ALA A 108 20.13 -9.58 -3.21
N LEU A 109 19.80 -10.85 -3.44
CA LEU A 109 20.15 -11.96 -2.55
C LEU A 109 21.67 -12.25 -2.49
N ASP A 110 22.40 -11.93 -3.56
CA ASP A 110 23.84 -12.13 -3.69
C ASP A 110 24.66 -10.92 -3.19
N CYS A 111 24.02 -9.99 -2.48
CA CYS A 111 24.66 -8.76 -2.05
C CYS A 111 25.68 -8.96 -0.91
N PRO A 112 26.94 -8.52 -1.07
CA PRO A 112 27.92 -8.55 0.00
C PRO A 112 27.55 -7.58 1.14
N ASP A 113 27.76 -8.01 2.38
CA ASP A 113 27.46 -7.19 3.57
C ASP A 113 28.34 -5.95 3.71
N THR A 114 29.44 -5.85 2.96
CA THR A 114 30.36 -4.71 2.99
C THR A 114 29.81 -3.46 2.29
N ASP A 115 28.83 -3.61 1.39
CA ASP A 115 28.16 -2.50 0.72
C ASP A 115 26.70 -2.88 0.35
N PRO A 116 25.81 -2.94 1.35
CA PRO A 116 24.44 -3.39 1.14
C PRO A 116 23.65 -2.47 0.20
N ALA A 117 23.99 -1.18 0.15
CA ALA A 117 23.31 -0.18 -0.66
C ALA A 117 23.60 -0.33 -2.16
N ALA A 118 24.81 -0.78 -2.55
CA ALA A 118 25.18 -1.01 -3.95
C ALA A 118 24.29 -2.05 -4.67
N CYS A 119 23.62 -2.91 -3.90
CA CYS A 119 22.76 -3.97 -4.42
C CYS A 119 21.27 -3.64 -4.33
N SER A 120 20.93 -2.38 -4.02
CA SER A 120 19.55 -1.92 -4.14
C SER A 120 19.14 -1.94 -5.61
N ARG A 121 18.00 -2.55 -5.89
CA ARG A 121 17.44 -2.73 -7.23
C ARG A 121 15.95 -2.39 -7.22
N ILE A 122 15.45 -1.94 -8.35
CA ILE A 122 14.04 -1.59 -8.60
C ILE A 122 13.57 -2.49 -9.74
N CYS A 123 12.31 -2.94 -9.72
CA CYS A 123 11.70 -3.67 -10.84
C CYS A 123 10.77 -2.76 -11.65
N PRO A 124 11.18 -2.30 -12.86
CA PRO A 124 10.31 -1.51 -13.72
C PRO A 124 8.98 -2.20 -14.06
N GLU A 125 8.99 -3.53 -14.22
CA GLU A 125 7.77 -4.28 -14.57
C GLU A 125 6.74 -4.33 -13.44
N ILE A 126 7.18 -4.51 -12.19
CA ILE A 126 6.30 -4.45 -11.01
C ILE A 126 5.71 -3.04 -10.87
N ARG A 127 6.55 -2.01 -11.04
CA ARG A 127 6.12 -0.60 -11.01
C ARG A 127 5.11 -0.28 -12.10
N GLN A 128 5.31 -0.83 -13.30
CA GLN A 128 4.38 -0.67 -14.41
C GLN A 128 3.05 -1.33 -14.08
N ALA A 129 3.06 -2.56 -13.56
CA ALA A 129 1.82 -3.25 -13.15
C ALA A 129 1.06 -2.50 -12.04
N GLN A 130 1.77 -1.87 -11.08
CA GLN A 130 1.16 -0.98 -10.07
C GLN A 130 0.55 0.28 -10.68
N ALA A 131 1.12 0.81 -11.76
CA ALA A 131 0.56 1.95 -12.48
C ALA A 131 -0.65 1.53 -13.33
N ASP A 132 -0.57 0.38 -13.99
CA ASP A 132 -1.60 -0.12 -14.91
C ASP A 132 -2.91 -0.52 -14.21
N ILE A 133 -2.84 -0.89 -12.91
CA ILE A 133 -4.04 -1.24 -12.14
C ILE A 133 -4.83 -0.02 -11.65
N VAL A 134 -4.26 1.19 -11.77
CA VAL A 134 -4.94 2.43 -11.37
C VAL A 134 -6.14 2.64 -12.26
N ASP A 135 -7.31 2.70 -11.63
CA ASP A 135 -8.60 2.85 -12.28
C ASP A 135 -9.52 3.67 -11.34
N PRO A 136 -9.59 5.00 -11.52
CA PRO A 136 -10.43 5.87 -10.71
C PRO A 136 -11.92 5.52 -10.77
N ASP A 137 -12.41 4.95 -11.88
CA ASP A 137 -13.81 4.54 -12.02
C ASP A 137 -14.12 3.32 -11.14
N GLN A 138 -13.10 2.53 -10.80
CA GLN A 138 -13.16 1.43 -9.82
C GLN A 138 -12.70 1.86 -8.41
N GLY A 139 -12.43 3.15 -8.19
CA GLY A 139 -11.94 3.68 -6.92
C GLY A 139 -10.52 3.20 -6.57
N ILE A 140 -9.68 2.94 -7.57
CA ILE A 140 -8.27 2.57 -7.40
C ILE A 140 -7.41 3.75 -7.88
N PHE A 141 -6.60 4.29 -6.99
CA PHE A 141 -5.87 5.54 -7.22
C PHE A 141 -4.37 5.32 -7.10
N ALA A 142 -3.62 6.08 -7.90
CA ALA A 142 -2.17 6.14 -7.77
C ALA A 142 -1.79 6.72 -6.40
N GLY A 143 -0.86 6.07 -5.73
CA GLY A 143 -0.26 6.53 -4.49
C GLY A 143 1.18 7.01 -4.67
N PRO A 144 1.84 7.37 -3.56
CA PRO A 144 3.22 7.86 -3.59
C PRO A 144 4.22 6.86 -4.18
N ASP A 145 5.23 7.40 -4.88
CA ASP A 145 6.35 6.62 -5.43
C ASP A 145 7.48 6.51 -4.39
N THR A 146 7.44 5.47 -3.57
CA THR A 146 8.40 5.34 -2.46
C THR A 146 9.78 4.93 -2.94
N ASP A 147 9.90 4.23 -4.07
CA ASP A 147 11.21 3.90 -4.62
C ASP A 147 12.00 5.16 -5.00
N MET A 148 11.33 6.29 -5.32
CA MET A 148 12.00 7.50 -5.82
C MET A 148 12.01 8.63 -4.80
N ALA A 149 10.94 8.77 -4.00
CA ALA A 149 10.71 9.96 -3.19
C ALA A 149 11.06 9.80 -1.71
N VAL A 150 11.49 8.60 -1.27
CA VAL A 150 11.71 8.28 0.14
C VAL A 150 13.18 7.92 0.41
N PRO A 151 13.86 8.61 1.35
CA PRO A 151 15.22 8.25 1.75
C PRO A 151 15.37 6.89 2.41
N GLU A 152 16.38 6.14 1.97
CA GLU A 152 16.73 4.81 2.48
C GLU A 152 17.70 4.85 3.65
N ARG A 153 17.63 3.81 4.48
CA ARG A 153 18.59 3.49 5.52
C ARG A 153 19.93 3.10 4.89
N PHE A 154 20.90 2.83 5.76
CA PHE A 154 22.23 2.35 5.36
C PHE A 154 22.19 1.08 4.49
N ASP A 155 21.10 0.30 4.54
CA ASP A 155 20.93 -0.91 3.73
C ASP A 155 20.45 -0.65 2.30
N GLY A 156 20.01 0.58 2.00
CA GLY A 156 19.65 1.03 0.65
C GLY A 156 18.28 0.58 0.15
N TYR A 157 17.43 -0.04 0.96
CA TYR A 157 16.08 -0.46 0.53
C TYR A 157 14.99 -0.38 1.60
N HIS A 158 15.34 -0.24 2.89
CA HIS A 158 14.37 0.10 3.91
C HIS A 158 14.37 1.61 4.19
N MET A 159 13.19 2.18 4.38
CA MET A 159 13.02 3.60 4.66
C MET A 159 13.66 4.03 6.00
N THR A 160 14.25 5.22 6.04
CA THR A 160 14.64 5.91 7.28
C THR A 160 13.42 6.46 8.04
N ASP A 161 13.62 6.96 9.26
CA ASP A 161 12.59 7.74 9.97
C ASP A 161 12.18 9.02 9.22
N ALA A 162 13.13 9.68 8.55
CA ALA A 162 12.84 10.83 7.70
C ALA A 162 12.01 10.39 6.48
N GLY A 163 12.36 9.26 5.88
CA GLY A 163 11.63 8.67 4.78
C GLY A 163 10.21 8.26 5.13
N ARG A 164 10.03 7.63 6.29
CA ARG A 164 8.71 7.27 6.83
C ARG A 164 7.79 8.49 6.97
N ARG A 165 8.33 9.61 7.48
CA ARG A 165 7.60 10.89 7.59
C ARG A 165 7.29 11.50 6.22
N ARG A 166 8.24 11.44 5.30
CA ARG A 166 8.03 11.90 3.90
C ARG A 166 6.93 11.09 3.22
N PHE A 167 6.91 9.77 3.39
CA PHE A 167 5.87 8.92 2.84
C PHE A 167 4.49 9.26 3.42
N ALA A 168 4.39 9.44 4.74
CA ALA A 168 3.15 9.87 5.38
C ALA A 168 2.63 11.21 4.85
N ALA A 169 3.51 12.19 4.63
CA ALA A 169 3.13 13.48 4.04
C ALA A 169 2.62 13.35 2.59
N MET A 170 3.26 12.51 1.76
CA MET A 170 2.79 12.26 0.40
C MET A 170 1.46 11.52 0.37
N LEU A 171 1.24 10.58 1.31
CA LEU A 171 -0.06 9.92 1.46
C LEU A 171 -1.15 10.91 1.84
N LEU A 172 -0.85 11.84 2.75
CA LEU A 172 -1.79 12.88 3.13
C LEU A 172 -2.23 13.71 1.91
N GLU A 173 -1.27 14.25 1.16
CA GLU A 173 -1.51 15.01 -0.07
C GLU A 173 -2.33 14.20 -1.10
N THR A 174 -1.98 12.91 -1.27
CA THR A 174 -2.71 12.01 -2.18
C THR A 174 -4.16 11.84 -1.74
N VAL A 175 -4.38 11.59 -0.45
CA VAL A 175 -5.70 11.28 0.12
C VAL A 175 -6.58 12.53 0.14
N GLU A 176 -6.03 13.71 0.39
CA GLU A 176 -6.72 15.01 0.28
C GLU A 176 -7.25 15.25 -1.13
N GLY A 177 -6.49 14.87 -2.16
CA GLY A 177 -6.86 15.03 -3.56
C GLY A 177 -7.86 14.00 -4.11
N LEU A 178 -8.33 13.04 -3.31
CA LEU A 178 -9.26 12.00 -3.80
C LEU A 178 -10.65 12.59 -4.12
N PRO A 179 -11.28 12.18 -5.24
CA PRO A 179 -12.60 12.67 -5.62
C PRO A 179 -13.69 12.24 -4.61
N GLY A 180 -14.69 13.11 -4.40
CA GLY A 180 -15.87 12.81 -3.58
C GLY A 180 -15.71 13.09 -2.08
N ARG A 181 -14.59 13.65 -1.63
CA ARG A 181 -14.36 14.02 -0.22
C ARG A 181 -15.14 15.24 0.24
N ASP A 182 -15.30 16.24 -0.61
CA ASP A 182 -16.03 17.49 -0.27
C ASP A 182 -17.52 17.24 0.03
N SER A 183 -18.10 16.18 -0.55
CA SER A 183 -19.51 15.81 -0.36
C SER A 183 -19.83 15.14 0.98
N ALA A 184 -18.83 14.66 1.73
CA ALA A 184 -19.03 14.05 3.05
C ALA A 184 -18.97 15.08 4.20
N ALA A 185 -18.36 16.25 3.97
CA ALA A 185 -18.25 17.32 4.95
C ALA A 185 -19.49 18.24 5.00
N ALA A 186 -20.30 18.26 3.93
CA ALA A 186 -21.50 19.10 3.83
C ALA A 186 -22.78 18.46 4.41
N GLY A 187 -22.69 17.28 5.03
CA GLY A 187 -23.82 16.47 5.48
C GLY A 187 -24.01 16.38 7.00
N ARG A 188 -23.39 17.27 7.80
CA ARG A 188 -23.61 17.34 9.26
C ARG A 188 -24.23 18.67 9.66
#